data_AF-W0FJA6-F1
#
_entry.id   AF-W0FJA6-F1
#
_cell.length_a   1.000
_cell.length_b   1.000
_cell.length_c   1.000
_cell.angle_alpha   90.00
_cell.angle_beta   90.00
_cell.angle_gamma   90.00
#
_symmetry.space_group_name_H-M   'P 1'
#
loop_
_entity.id
_entity.type
_entity.pdbx_description
1 polymer ?
#
loop_
_entity_poly.entity_id
_entity_poly.type
_entity_poly.pdbx_seq_one_letter_code
_entity_poly.pdbx_strand_id
1 'polypeptide(L)'
;MEKQPGGCEIYKDGGLKMNMKRWISLIAALAVCMMCAGASANSWGLSGALYGVVEQAKTWDNYSTEGNQAGPFAVMGARYHNALFYVDGREKLHVYTTAAYQPERKKKAPKLTWKDNILTIQYSKGEEVYRFILTEEDGDYQLLDASVGGISISAEPDEENRYGFRYVAEDKKTGKKLAFPVQVLLSGFNIELFPRSLKEVRHINYMKARFYSGRDCLGTDMGDIYSPDAPGDPLEPEKKGTAAVYSAPYGKSAWRAGKGKAAVGLNGLMWELDRYKNEDGVSYACIRYDVSERTKRIGYALCSDLGLPEVREQRTEPGESFVHVDVEATADTYLTDDPNVSQFHQFTVPKGTQFSCMGLYNDYYAYVSAEVKNGKFTDGGAIVWGFVPLRDLKPMEKETLPEAVKELAGDWKLEAGGEITDSPLRLRADGTFFTGNGPMEEGEDTVIEGAQSGTWYVTAYNPFMNLYWGEPQYEMTLLYDNGRAGVYGVTLTDPGFALITAEGSGGYVPLE
;
A
#
# COMPACT_ATOMS: atom_id res chain seq x y z
N MET A 1 10.56 87.89 46.08
CA MET A 1 10.23 87.20 44.83
C MET A 1 8.76 86.81 44.89
N GLU A 2 8.08 86.98 43.77
CA GLU A 2 6.64 87.24 43.62
C GLU A 2 5.67 86.09 44.01
N LYS A 3 4.50 86.55 44.48
CA LYS A 3 3.12 86.04 44.32
C LYS A 3 2.68 84.69 44.94
N GLN A 4 1.91 84.81 46.04
CA GLN A 4 0.70 84.03 46.36
C GLN A 4 -0.48 84.38 45.39
N PRO A 5 -1.70 83.76 45.41
CA PRO A 5 -2.33 82.92 46.46
C PRO A 5 -3.24 81.73 46.01
N GLY A 6 -3.68 80.93 47.00
CA GLY A 6 -5.11 80.64 47.19
C GLY A 6 -5.63 79.23 46.88
N GLY A 7 -6.37 78.63 47.83
CA GLY A 7 -7.35 77.57 47.54
C GLY A 7 -7.50 76.49 48.62
N CYS A 8 -8.51 76.66 49.48
CA CYS A 8 -8.97 75.72 50.51
C CYS A 8 -9.77 74.55 49.89
N GLU A 9 -9.71 73.34 50.47
CA GLU A 9 -10.89 72.56 50.96
C GLU A 9 -10.62 71.04 51.11
N ILE A 10 -10.70 70.61 52.37
CA ILE A 10 -11.30 69.39 52.94
C ILE A 10 -11.85 68.35 51.94
N TYR A 11 -11.19 67.19 51.82
CA TYR A 11 -11.81 65.98 51.24
C TYR A 11 -12.39 65.09 52.34
N LYS A 12 -13.71 64.93 52.30
CA LYS A 12 -14.51 63.98 53.06
C LYS A 12 -14.36 62.56 52.51
N ASP A 13 -14.41 61.60 53.42
CA ASP A 13 -14.62 60.16 53.19
C ASP A 13 -15.66 59.88 52.10
N GLY A 14 -15.20 59.27 51.00
CA GLY A 14 -16.02 58.77 49.91
C GLY A 14 -16.07 57.25 49.92
N GLY A 15 -16.91 56.68 50.79
CA GLY A 15 -17.25 55.26 50.75
C GLY A 15 -17.84 54.89 49.38
N LEU A 16 -17.24 53.88 48.74
CA LEU A 16 -17.63 53.38 47.43
C LEU A 16 -19.01 52.70 47.52
N LYS A 17 -20.10 53.46 47.35
CA LYS A 17 -21.45 52.89 47.14
C LYS A 17 -21.55 52.30 45.75
N MET A 18 -21.10 51.06 45.63
CA MET A 18 -21.22 50.27 44.41
C MET A 18 -22.66 49.73 44.31
N ASN A 19 -23.34 50.07 43.20
CA ASN A 19 -24.77 49.82 43.00
C ASN A 19 -25.06 48.31 42.89
N MET A 20 -25.84 47.76 43.82
CA MET A 20 -26.14 46.31 43.93
C MET A 20 -26.77 45.71 42.66
N LYS A 21 -27.49 46.50 41.87
CA LYS A 21 -28.00 46.08 40.54
C LYS A 21 -26.87 45.85 39.53
N ARG A 22 -25.81 46.66 39.54
CA ARG A 22 -24.64 46.47 38.66
C ARG A 22 -23.82 45.24 39.06
N TRP A 23 -23.78 44.89 40.36
CA TRP A 23 -23.13 43.66 40.84
C TRP A 23 -23.90 42.41 40.45
N ILE A 24 -25.23 42.42 40.58
CA ILE A 24 -26.07 41.29 40.13
C ILE A 24 -25.98 41.13 38.62
N SER A 25 -25.93 42.22 37.84
CA SER A 25 -25.70 42.15 36.38
C SER A 25 -24.29 41.69 36.02
N LEU A 26 -23.25 42.09 36.76
CA LEU A 26 -21.88 41.62 36.52
C LEU A 26 -21.72 40.14 36.89
N ILE A 27 -22.32 39.69 38.00
CA ILE A 27 -22.30 38.29 38.44
C ILE A 27 -23.17 37.44 37.52
N ALA A 28 -24.31 37.94 37.03
CA ALA A 28 -25.12 37.23 36.03
C ALA A 28 -24.39 37.17 34.67
N ALA A 29 -23.70 38.23 34.26
CA ALA A 29 -22.86 38.21 33.06
C ALA A 29 -21.65 37.29 33.23
N LEU A 30 -21.00 37.27 34.40
CA LEU A 30 -19.94 36.32 34.72
C LEU A 30 -20.45 34.89 34.81
N ALA A 31 -21.65 34.66 35.34
CA ALA A 31 -22.28 33.33 35.41
C ALA A 31 -22.72 32.84 34.02
N VAL A 32 -23.18 33.72 33.13
CA VAL A 32 -23.44 33.38 31.71
C VAL A 32 -22.11 33.13 30.98
N CYS A 33 -21.06 33.93 31.23
CA CYS A 33 -19.72 33.66 30.67
C CYS A 33 -19.05 32.41 31.25
N MET A 34 -19.34 32.04 32.51
CA MET A 34 -18.86 30.79 33.15
C MET A 34 -19.73 29.58 32.79
N MET A 35 -21.00 29.75 32.43
CA MET A 35 -21.81 28.71 31.77
C MET A 35 -21.44 28.56 30.28
N CYS A 36 -20.79 29.57 29.69
CA CYS A 36 -20.11 29.49 28.39
C CYS A 36 -18.63 29.06 28.51
N ALA A 37 -18.12 28.80 29.72
CA ALA A 37 -16.83 28.15 29.90
C ALA A 37 -17.00 26.65 29.61
N GLY A 38 -16.99 26.33 28.33
CA GLY A 38 -16.64 25.01 27.81
C GLY A 38 -17.57 23.88 28.21
N ALA A 39 -18.85 23.94 27.81
CA ALA A 39 -19.29 22.77 27.06
C ALA A 39 -18.33 22.71 25.85
N SER A 40 -17.31 21.84 25.93
CA SER A 40 -16.62 21.37 24.74
C SER A 40 -17.73 20.79 23.85
N ALA A 41 -18.30 21.65 23.01
CA ALA A 41 -19.30 21.24 22.06
C ALA A 41 -18.50 20.39 21.08
N ASN A 42 -18.48 19.08 21.32
CA ASN A 42 -17.83 18.05 20.54
C ASN A 42 -17.79 18.43 19.05
N SER A 43 -16.72 19.11 18.66
CA SER A 43 -16.57 19.71 17.34
C SER A 43 -16.27 18.65 16.30
N TRP A 44 -15.80 17.50 16.77
CA TRP A 44 -15.56 16.32 15.96
C TRP A 44 -16.86 15.64 15.51
N GLY A 45 -17.97 15.77 16.26
CA GLY A 45 -19.19 15.02 15.98
C GLY A 45 -19.03 13.52 16.25
N LEU A 46 -18.23 13.16 17.27
CA LEU A 46 -17.94 11.79 17.69
C LEU A 46 -18.67 11.41 19.00
N SER A 47 -18.74 10.12 19.32
CA SER A 47 -19.32 9.64 20.57
C SER A 47 -18.67 8.34 21.04
N GLY A 48 -18.87 7.99 22.31
CA GLY A 48 -18.36 6.76 22.92
C GLY A 48 -16.83 6.73 23.04
N ALA A 49 -16.24 5.53 22.98
CA ALA A 49 -14.80 5.31 23.11
C ALA A 49 -14.00 6.09 22.05
N LEU A 50 -14.50 6.17 20.81
CA LEU A 50 -13.85 6.92 19.74
C LEU A 50 -13.70 8.42 20.07
N TYR A 51 -14.72 9.04 20.66
CA TYR A 51 -14.60 10.42 21.17
C TYR A 51 -13.53 10.50 22.27
N GLY A 52 -13.57 9.59 23.25
CA GLY A 52 -12.64 9.59 24.38
C GLY A 52 -11.18 9.50 23.97
N VAL A 53 -10.85 8.61 23.02
CA VAL A 53 -9.46 8.45 22.54
C VAL A 53 -9.02 9.64 21.70
N VAL A 54 -9.89 10.17 20.83
CA VAL A 54 -9.58 11.35 20.00
C VAL A 54 -9.37 12.60 20.86
N GLU A 55 -10.20 12.81 21.88
CA GLU A 55 -10.07 13.93 22.83
C GLU A 55 -8.75 13.84 23.62
N GLN A 56 -8.34 12.63 24.01
CA GLN A 56 -7.08 12.42 24.74
C GLN A 56 -5.84 12.67 23.87
N ALA A 57 -5.90 12.33 22.58
CA ALA A 57 -4.77 12.46 21.65
C ALA A 57 -4.36 13.93 21.41
N LYS A 58 -5.31 14.88 21.46
CA LYS A 58 -5.07 16.33 21.22
C LYS A 58 -4.37 16.67 19.89
N THR A 59 -4.44 15.79 18.90
CA THR A 59 -3.83 15.96 17.56
C THR A 59 -4.86 16.27 16.46
N TRP A 60 -6.14 16.03 16.71
CA TRP A 60 -7.19 15.98 15.67
C TRP A 60 -8.16 17.17 15.67
N ASP A 61 -7.81 18.30 16.30
CA ASP A 61 -8.71 19.45 16.51
C ASP A 61 -9.34 20.03 15.22
N ASN A 62 -8.66 19.88 14.09
CA ASN A 62 -9.12 20.38 12.79
C ASN A 62 -9.97 19.38 11.98
N TYR A 63 -10.32 18.25 12.58
CA TYR A 63 -11.11 17.21 11.94
C TYR A 63 -12.55 17.23 12.42
N SER A 64 -13.47 16.79 11.56
CA SER A 64 -14.87 16.55 11.91
C SER A 64 -15.40 15.34 11.15
N THR A 65 -16.41 14.66 11.70
CA THR A 65 -17.05 13.51 11.06
C THR A 65 -17.63 13.88 9.70
N GLU A 66 -17.17 13.18 8.67
CA GLU A 66 -17.73 13.20 7.31
C GLU A 66 -18.90 12.23 7.23
N GLY A 67 -20.13 12.76 7.24
CA GLY A 67 -21.34 11.94 7.19
C GLY A 67 -21.80 11.49 8.57
N ASN A 68 -21.64 10.19 8.89
CA ASN A 68 -22.08 9.62 10.17
C ASN A 68 -21.02 8.74 10.83
N GLN A 69 -21.05 8.67 12.16
CA GLN A 69 -20.39 7.61 12.92
C GLN A 69 -21.24 6.32 12.86
N ALA A 70 -20.60 5.16 12.82
CA ALA A 70 -21.24 3.85 12.89
C ALA A 70 -20.46 2.94 13.86
N GLY A 71 -21.01 2.73 15.06
CA GLY A 71 -20.32 1.97 16.10
C GLY A 71 -18.96 2.60 16.44
N PRO A 72 -17.85 1.83 16.39
CA PRO A 72 -16.50 2.35 16.67
C PRO A 72 -15.86 3.09 15.48
N PHE A 73 -16.58 3.30 14.37
CA PHE A 73 -16.03 3.87 13.13
C PHE A 73 -16.58 5.25 12.80
N ALA A 74 -15.72 6.12 12.30
CA ALA A 74 -16.11 7.37 11.65
C ALA A 74 -15.12 7.72 10.54
N VAL A 75 -15.58 8.26 9.41
CA VAL A 75 -14.65 8.98 8.51
C VAL A 75 -14.50 10.38 9.06
N MET A 76 -13.26 10.78 9.32
CA MET A 76 -12.91 12.10 9.83
C MET A 76 -12.26 12.91 8.69
N GLY A 77 -12.78 14.10 8.46
CA GLY A 77 -12.34 15.00 7.40
C GLY A 77 -11.77 16.30 7.94
N ALA A 78 -10.71 16.75 7.29
CA ALA A 78 -10.18 18.10 7.36
C ALA A 78 -10.11 18.67 5.94
N ARG A 79 -9.79 19.97 5.81
CA ARG A 79 -9.80 20.70 4.52
C ARG A 79 -9.11 19.98 3.34
N TYR A 80 -8.07 19.21 3.61
CA TYR A 80 -7.24 18.55 2.59
C TYR A 80 -6.95 17.08 2.90
N HIS A 81 -7.70 16.48 3.82
CA HIS A 81 -7.37 15.14 4.28
C HIS A 81 -8.56 14.45 4.91
N ASN A 82 -8.91 13.28 4.40
CA ASN A 82 -9.90 12.38 4.97
C ASN A 82 -9.21 11.09 5.43
N ALA A 83 -9.72 10.49 6.51
CA ALA A 83 -9.29 9.16 6.93
C ALA A 83 -10.41 8.44 7.68
N LEU A 84 -10.44 7.12 7.60
CA LEU A 84 -11.31 6.28 8.40
C LEU A 84 -10.67 6.08 9.77
N PHE A 85 -11.39 6.47 10.83
CA PHE A 85 -10.99 6.29 12.21
C PHE A 85 -11.73 5.09 12.79
N TYR A 86 -11.04 4.31 13.60
CA TYR A 86 -11.56 3.14 14.30
C TYR A 86 -10.93 3.06 15.70
N VAL A 87 -11.71 2.67 16.70
CA VAL A 87 -11.17 2.30 18.02
C VAL A 87 -11.47 0.83 18.30
N ASP A 88 -10.41 0.08 18.61
CA ASP A 88 -10.50 -1.35 18.90
C ASP A 88 -11.01 -1.65 20.31
N GLY A 89 -11.19 -2.95 20.62
CA GLY A 89 -11.63 -3.39 21.95
C GLY A 89 -10.64 -3.10 23.08
N ARG A 90 -9.42 -2.65 22.77
CA ARG A 90 -8.36 -2.24 23.72
C ARG A 90 -8.22 -0.72 23.80
N GLU A 91 -9.17 0.03 23.24
CA GLU A 91 -9.17 1.49 23.16
C GLU A 91 -7.98 2.07 22.37
N LYS A 92 -7.38 1.30 21.45
CA LYS A 92 -6.37 1.80 20.50
C LYS A 92 -7.07 2.49 19.34
N LEU A 93 -6.61 3.70 19.00
CA LEU A 93 -7.05 4.43 17.80
C LEU A 93 -6.26 3.97 16.57
N HIS A 94 -6.99 3.59 15.53
CA HIS A 94 -6.50 3.28 14.20
C HIS A 94 -6.97 4.37 13.22
N VAL A 95 -6.09 4.79 12.31
CA VAL A 95 -6.35 5.84 11.31
C VAL A 95 -5.93 5.36 9.94
N TYR A 96 -6.90 5.05 9.08
CA TYR A 96 -6.69 4.51 7.73
C TYR A 96 -7.03 5.55 6.67
N THR A 97 -5.99 6.14 6.11
CA THR A 97 -6.01 7.31 5.23
C THR A 97 -6.37 6.96 3.79
N THR A 98 -6.06 5.74 3.36
CA THR A 98 -6.38 5.21 2.02
C THR A 98 -7.76 4.54 1.95
N ALA A 99 -8.40 4.30 3.09
CA ALA A 99 -9.74 3.69 3.17
C ALA A 99 -10.89 4.70 2.95
N ALA A 100 -10.58 5.99 2.77
CA ALA A 100 -11.53 7.05 2.48
C ALA A 100 -11.06 7.89 1.29
N TYR A 101 -11.99 8.40 0.48
CA TYR A 101 -11.64 9.31 -0.61
C TYR A 101 -11.16 10.64 -0.06
N GLN A 102 -10.06 11.15 -0.63
CA GLN A 102 -9.52 12.46 -0.27
C GLN A 102 -10.36 13.61 -0.86
N PRO A 103 -10.40 14.80 -0.23
CA PRO A 103 -11.28 15.90 -0.62
C PRO A 103 -11.18 16.35 -2.09
N GLU A 104 -10.00 16.25 -2.70
CA GLU A 104 -9.73 16.59 -4.10
C GLU A 104 -10.49 15.72 -5.10
N ARG A 105 -10.89 14.50 -4.70
CA ARG A 105 -11.75 13.64 -5.53
C ARG A 105 -13.20 14.12 -5.59
N LYS A 106 -13.58 15.09 -4.74
CA LYS A 106 -14.92 15.70 -4.70
C LYS A 106 -16.05 14.68 -4.58
N LYS A 107 -15.79 13.57 -3.88
CA LYS A 107 -16.79 12.56 -3.56
C LYS A 107 -17.68 13.07 -2.44
N LYS A 108 -18.95 12.66 -2.43
CA LYS A 108 -19.84 12.90 -1.28
C LYS A 108 -19.35 12.07 -0.09
N ALA A 109 -19.61 12.56 1.12
CA ALA A 109 -19.33 11.82 2.34
C ALA A 109 -19.94 10.40 2.29
N PRO A 110 -19.24 9.38 2.79
CA PRO A 110 -19.77 8.03 2.85
C PRO A 110 -20.90 7.92 3.85
N LYS A 111 -21.76 6.92 3.65
CA LYS A 111 -22.62 6.40 4.69
C LYS A 111 -21.95 5.19 5.32
N LEU A 112 -21.73 5.23 6.63
CA LEU A 112 -21.21 4.09 7.37
C LEU A 112 -22.36 3.33 8.03
N THR A 113 -22.28 1.99 8.03
CA THR A 113 -23.14 1.11 8.82
C THR A 113 -22.26 0.09 9.52
N TRP A 114 -22.56 -0.21 10.78
CA TRP A 114 -21.86 -1.23 11.55
C TRP A 114 -22.89 -2.11 12.23
N LYS A 115 -22.93 -3.39 11.86
CA LYS A 115 -23.89 -4.36 12.37
C LYS A 115 -23.29 -5.76 12.26
N ASP A 116 -23.50 -6.60 13.29
CA ASP A 116 -23.07 -8.00 13.28
C ASP A 116 -21.56 -8.14 12.96
N ASN A 117 -20.74 -7.24 13.54
CA ASN A 117 -19.29 -7.09 13.30
C ASN A 117 -18.87 -6.77 11.86
N ILE A 118 -19.82 -6.38 11.00
CA ILE A 118 -19.55 -5.98 9.62
C ILE A 118 -19.60 -4.45 9.52
N LEU A 119 -18.48 -3.84 9.14
CA LEU A 119 -18.41 -2.46 8.69
C LEU A 119 -18.83 -2.40 7.22
N THR A 120 -19.79 -1.53 6.89
CA THR A 120 -20.15 -1.19 5.52
C THR A 120 -19.81 0.27 5.24
N ILE A 121 -19.01 0.51 4.22
CA ILE A 121 -18.66 1.83 3.69
C ILE A 121 -19.38 2.00 2.34
N GLN A 122 -20.31 2.94 2.27
CA GLN A 122 -21.15 3.14 1.09
C GLN A 122 -21.01 4.56 0.52
N TYR A 123 -20.70 4.65 -0.78
CA TYR A 123 -20.68 5.87 -1.56
C TYR A 123 -21.78 5.87 -2.64
N SER A 124 -22.00 7.01 -3.28
CA SER A 124 -22.85 7.15 -4.50
C SER A 124 -24.23 6.50 -4.39
N LYS A 125 -24.91 6.65 -3.23
CA LYS A 125 -26.23 6.06 -2.97
C LYS A 125 -26.30 4.52 -3.15
N GLY A 126 -25.20 3.79 -2.96
CA GLY A 126 -25.18 2.33 -3.00
C GLY A 126 -24.62 1.71 -4.28
N GLU A 127 -24.17 2.53 -5.23
CA GLU A 127 -23.46 2.05 -6.41
C GLU A 127 -22.03 1.57 -6.10
N GLU A 128 -21.46 2.09 -5.01
CA GLU A 128 -20.12 1.76 -4.53
C GLU A 128 -20.21 1.38 -3.05
N VAL A 129 -19.92 0.12 -2.73
CA VAL A 129 -20.09 -0.47 -1.41
C VAL A 129 -18.89 -1.36 -1.10
N TYR A 130 -18.36 -1.25 0.11
CA TYR A 130 -17.33 -2.12 0.65
C TYR A 130 -17.79 -2.64 2.01
N ARG A 131 -17.75 -3.96 2.21
CA ARG A 131 -18.11 -4.61 3.46
C ARG A 131 -16.91 -5.33 4.02
N PHE A 132 -16.56 -5.04 5.27
CA PHE A 132 -15.46 -5.67 5.98
C PHE A 132 -15.95 -6.32 7.26
N ILE A 133 -15.44 -7.51 7.56
CA ILE A 133 -15.75 -8.28 8.77
C ILE A 133 -14.51 -8.40 9.65
N LEU A 134 -14.69 -8.24 10.96
CA LEU A 134 -13.61 -8.43 11.92
C LEU A 134 -13.14 -9.90 11.91
N THR A 135 -11.85 -10.14 11.74
CA THR A 135 -11.24 -11.46 11.92
C THR A 135 -10.71 -11.59 13.35
N GLU A 136 -10.98 -12.71 14.01
CA GLU A 136 -10.54 -12.94 15.40
C GLU A 136 -9.03 -13.21 15.49
N GLU A 137 -8.41 -13.71 14.42
CA GLU A 137 -7.01 -14.12 14.37
C GLU A 137 -6.06 -12.92 14.30
N ASP A 138 -6.33 -11.95 13.43
CA ASP A 138 -5.45 -10.80 13.19
C ASP A 138 -5.89 -9.53 13.93
N GLY A 139 -7.11 -9.50 14.46
CA GLY A 139 -7.68 -8.31 15.08
C GLY A 139 -7.93 -7.15 14.10
N ASP A 140 -7.93 -7.41 12.79
CA ASP A 140 -8.22 -6.46 11.72
C ASP A 140 -9.50 -6.85 10.97
N TYR A 141 -9.94 -5.98 10.06
CA TYR A 141 -11.15 -6.14 9.28
C TYR A 141 -10.81 -6.64 7.87
N GLN A 142 -11.19 -7.87 7.55
CA GLN A 142 -11.02 -8.43 6.22
C GLN A 142 -12.20 -8.04 5.31
N LEU A 143 -11.93 -7.75 4.04
CA LEU A 143 -12.98 -7.51 3.05
C LEU A 143 -13.85 -8.78 2.94
N LEU A 144 -15.15 -8.64 3.15
CA LEU A 144 -16.13 -9.68 2.88
C LEU A 144 -16.55 -9.64 1.41
N ASP A 145 -16.89 -8.44 0.94
CA ASP A 145 -17.24 -8.18 -0.45
C ASP A 145 -17.22 -6.68 -0.77
N ALA A 146 -17.15 -6.37 -2.06
CA ALA A 146 -17.25 -5.05 -2.62
C ALA A 146 -18.14 -5.05 -3.86
N SER A 147 -18.82 -3.95 -4.09
CA SER A 147 -19.53 -3.63 -5.33
C SER A 147 -19.01 -2.29 -5.80
N VAL A 148 -18.28 -2.26 -6.92
CA VAL A 148 -17.60 -1.05 -7.37
C VAL A 148 -17.42 -1.07 -8.89
N GLY A 149 -17.70 0.06 -9.53
CA GLY A 149 -17.62 0.15 -10.99
C GLY A 149 -18.48 -0.94 -11.66
N GLY A 150 -17.89 -1.66 -12.62
CA GLY A 150 -18.56 -2.71 -13.38
C GLY A 150 -18.60 -4.08 -12.71
N ILE A 151 -17.98 -4.24 -11.53
CA ILE A 151 -17.75 -5.55 -10.92
C ILE A 151 -18.28 -5.63 -9.48
N SER A 152 -18.53 -6.86 -9.03
CA SER A 152 -18.57 -7.23 -7.62
C SER A 152 -17.36 -8.10 -7.30
N ILE A 153 -16.82 -7.97 -6.09
CA ILE A 153 -15.74 -8.81 -5.58
C ILE A 153 -16.25 -9.43 -4.29
N SER A 154 -16.16 -10.74 -4.13
CA SER A 154 -16.60 -11.44 -2.92
C SER A 154 -15.56 -12.44 -2.49
N ALA A 155 -15.38 -12.60 -1.19
CA ALA A 155 -14.48 -13.61 -0.67
C ALA A 155 -14.99 -15.01 -1.04
N GLU A 156 -14.07 -15.90 -1.39
CA GLU A 156 -14.32 -17.32 -1.58
C GLU A 156 -14.02 -18.04 -0.27
N PRO A 157 -15.04 -18.45 0.51
CA PRO A 157 -14.79 -19.24 1.71
C PRO A 157 -14.09 -20.54 1.34
N ASP A 158 -13.08 -20.94 2.12
CA ASP A 158 -12.52 -22.29 2.04
C ASP A 158 -13.08 -23.15 3.18
N GLU A 159 -12.85 -24.47 3.15
CA GLU A 159 -13.41 -25.41 4.13
C GLU A 159 -12.93 -25.15 5.57
N GLU A 160 -11.76 -24.53 5.75
CA GLU A 160 -11.14 -24.25 7.05
C GLU A 160 -11.33 -22.77 7.48
N ASN A 161 -11.42 -21.85 6.52
CA ASN A 161 -11.57 -20.42 6.73
C ASN A 161 -12.90 -19.91 6.16
N ARG A 162 -13.84 -19.67 7.08
CA ARG A 162 -15.22 -19.23 6.84
C ARG A 162 -15.33 -17.95 6.00
N TYR A 163 -14.26 -17.17 5.90
CA TYR A 163 -14.23 -15.90 5.17
C TYR A 163 -13.18 -15.82 4.06
N GLY A 164 -12.37 -16.88 3.83
CA GLY A 164 -11.51 -17.06 2.65
C GLY A 164 -10.37 -16.06 2.46
N PHE A 165 -9.13 -16.51 2.22
CA PHE A 165 -8.01 -15.60 1.86
C PHE A 165 -7.96 -15.20 0.37
N ARG A 166 -9.01 -15.53 -0.40
CA ARG A 166 -9.07 -15.33 -1.85
C ARG A 166 -10.41 -14.73 -2.23
N TYR A 167 -10.42 -13.96 -3.31
CA TYR A 167 -11.64 -13.34 -3.82
C TYR A 167 -11.94 -13.78 -5.24
N VAL A 168 -13.20 -13.66 -5.63
CA VAL A 168 -13.63 -13.68 -7.02
C VAL A 168 -14.22 -12.34 -7.41
N ALA A 169 -13.74 -11.82 -8.52
CA ALA A 169 -14.33 -10.68 -9.21
C ALA A 169 -15.32 -11.16 -10.27
N GLU A 170 -16.54 -10.66 -10.22
CA GLU A 170 -17.63 -10.95 -11.15
C GLU A 170 -18.05 -9.68 -11.89
N ASP A 171 -18.11 -9.74 -13.22
CA ASP A 171 -18.70 -8.67 -14.02
C ASP A 171 -20.22 -8.65 -13.87
N LYS A 172 -20.76 -7.53 -13.40
CA LYS A 172 -22.18 -7.39 -13.06
C LYS A 172 -23.13 -7.56 -14.24
N LYS A 173 -22.64 -7.43 -15.48
CA LYS A 173 -23.47 -7.50 -16.69
C LYS A 173 -23.44 -8.88 -17.31
N THR A 174 -22.28 -9.51 -17.32
CA THR A 174 -22.04 -10.77 -18.04
C THR A 174 -22.00 -11.98 -17.11
N GLY A 175 -21.84 -11.78 -15.81
CA GLY A 175 -21.62 -12.86 -14.84
C GLY A 175 -20.26 -13.56 -14.99
N LYS A 176 -19.37 -13.04 -15.85
CA LYS A 176 -18.02 -13.59 -16.01
C LYS A 176 -17.26 -13.42 -14.70
N LYS A 177 -16.63 -14.50 -14.24
CA LYS A 177 -15.85 -14.54 -13.00
C LYS A 177 -14.36 -14.63 -13.29
N LEU A 178 -13.56 -14.01 -12.43
CA LEU A 178 -12.11 -14.16 -12.37
C LEU A 178 -11.65 -14.31 -10.92
N ALA A 179 -10.61 -15.11 -10.71
CA ALA A 179 -9.90 -15.15 -9.46
C ALA A 179 -9.19 -13.80 -9.21
N PHE A 180 -9.25 -13.36 -7.96
CA PHE A 180 -8.49 -12.23 -7.42
C PHE A 180 -7.82 -12.70 -6.12
N PRO A 181 -6.69 -13.42 -6.24
CA PRO A 181 -6.04 -14.12 -5.13
C PRO A 181 -5.20 -13.15 -4.31
N VAL A 182 -5.84 -12.13 -3.73
CA VAL A 182 -5.20 -11.15 -2.87
C VAL A 182 -5.93 -11.11 -1.54
N GLN A 183 -5.23 -10.88 -0.44
CA GLN A 183 -5.90 -10.61 0.83
C GLN A 183 -6.14 -9.11 0.95
N VAL A 184 -7.36 -8.72 1.31
CA VAL A 184 -7.71 -7.30 1.46
C VAL A 184 -8.11 -7.04 2.90
N LEU A 185 -7.17 -6.54 3.69
CA LEU A 185 -7.43 -6.01 5.01
C LEU A 185 -7.79 -4.53 4.95
N LEU A 186 -8.62 -4.06 5.88
CA LEU A 186 -9.05 -2.67 5.98
C LEU A 186 -7.86 -1.73 6.24
N SER A 187 -6.89 -2.18 7.02
CA SER A 187 -5.67 -1.41 7.30
C SER A 187 -4.84 -1.18 6.02
N GLY A 188 -4.71 -2.18 5.16
CA GLY A 188 -4.03 -2.05 3.85
C GLY A 188 -4.89 -1.47 2.72
N PHE A 189 -6.21 -1.35 2.90
CA PHE A 189 -7.15 -1.04 1.82
C PHE A 189 -6.94 0.35 1.20
N ASN A 190 -6.83 0.41 -0.12
CA ASN A 190 -6.78 1.65 -0.89
C ASN A 190 -8.00 1.80 -1.81
N ILE A 191 -8.95 2.65 -1.42
CA ILE A 191 -10.22 2.85 -2.14
C ILE A 191 -10.03 3.40 -3.57
N GLU A 192 -8.96 4.17 -3.80
CA GLU A 192 -8.67 4.75 -5.12
C GLU A 192 -8.04 3.72 -6.05
N LEU A 193 -7.16 2.88 -5.51
CA LEU A 193 -6.40 1.88 -6.25
C LEU A 193 -7.09 0.52 -6.37
N PHE A 194 -8.16 0.29 -5.62
CA PHE A 194 -8.99 -0.91 -5.72
C PHE A 194 -9.57 -1.09 -7.15
N PRO A 195 -9.55 -2.33 -7.71
CA PRO A 195 -9.96 -2.57 -9.09
C PRO A 195 -11.45 -2.32 -9.34
N ARG A 196 -11.77 -1.86 -10.55
CA ARG A 196 -13.15 -1.48 -10.96
C ARG A 196 -13.66 -2.26 -12.18
N SER A 197 -12.81 -3.12 -12.75
CA SER A 197 -13.11 -3.94 -13.92
C SER A 197 -12.36 -5.27 -13.89
N LEU A 198 -12.88 -6.29 -14.58
CA LEU A 198 -12.17 -7.57 -14.74
C LEU A 198 -10.83 -7.42 -15.47
N LYS A 199 -10.69 -6.39 -16.32
CA LYS A 199 -9.43 -6.06 -16.99
C LYS A 199 -8.37 -5.63 -15.99
N GLU A 200 -8.74 -4.76 -15.04
CA GLU A 200 -7.83 -4.34 -13.96
C GLU A 200 -7.46 -5.51 -13.06
N VAL A 201 -8.40 -6.40 -12.73
CA VAL A 201 -8.11 -7.61 -11.93
C VAL A 201 -7.06 -8.49 -12.62
N ARG A 202 -7.25 -8.82 -13.91
CA ARG A 202 -6.25 -9.60 -14.68
C ARG A 202 -4.90 -8.91 -14.70
N HIS A 203 -4.91 -7.60 -14.89
CA HIS A 203 -3.69 -6.83 -14.98
C HIS A 203 -2.92 -6.82 -13.66
N ILE A 204 -3.60 -6.62 -12.54
CA ILE A 204 -3.00 -6.68 -11.20
C ILE A 204 -2.46 -8.10 -10.93
N ASN A 205 -3.21 -9.15 -11.25
CA ASN A 205 -2.75 -10.52 -11.10
C ASN A 205 -1.46 -10.79 -11.90
N TYR A 206 -1.41 -10.31 -13.15
CA TYR A 206 -0.21 -10.42 -13.99
C TYR A 206 0.97 -9.64 -13.42
N MET A 207 0.75 -8.39 -13.01
CA MET A 207 1.81 -7.57 -12.40
C MET A 207 2.35 -8.22 -11.13
N LYS A 208 1.50 -8.71 -10.24
CA LYS A 208 1.95 -9.44 -9.05
C LYS A 208 2.73 -10.70 -9.40
N ALA A 209 2.24 -11.50 -10.35
CA ALA A 209 2.95 -12.70 -10.81
C ALA A 209 4.34 -12.37 -11.39
N ARG A 210 4.47 -11.27 -12.13
CA ARG A 210 5.75 -10.80 -12.71
C ARG A 210 6.82 -10.56 -11.64
N PHE A 211 6.41 -10.06 -10.48
CA PHE A 211 7.29 -9.69 -9.37
C PHE A 211 7.26 -10.70 -8.23
N TYR A 212 6.53 -11.81 -8.36
CA TYR A 212 6.35 -12.79 -7.28
C TYR A 212 7.68 -13.37 -6.80
N SER A 213 8.63 -13.56 -7.73
CA SER A 213 9.98 -14.04 -7.40
C SER A 213 10.97 -12.90 -7.12
N GLY A 214 10.52 -11.65 -7.02
CA GLY A 214 11.38 -10.57 -6.56
C GLY A 214 11.62 -10.67 -5.06
N ARG A 215 12.85 -10.39 -4.61
CA ARG A 215 13.12 -10.17 -3.19
C ARG A 215 12.34 -8.93 -2.73
N ASP A 216 11.74 -8.97 -1.55
CA ASP A 216 11.18 -7.76 -0.95
C ASP A 216 12.32 -6.79 -0.61
N CYS A 217 12.31 -5.65 -1.29
CA CYS A 217 13.33 -4.60 -1.17
C CYS A 217 12.90 -3.44 -0.26
N LEU A 218 11.71 -3.50 0.33
CA LEU A 218 11.12 -2.44 1.13
C LEU A 218 10.54 -2.93 2.46
N GLY A 219 10.91 -4.12 2.87
CA GLY A 219 10.63 -4.66 4.19
C GLY A 219 9.29 -5.39 4.32
N THR A 220 9.26 -6.25 5.33
CA THR A 220 8.29 -7.31 5.69
C THR A 220 8.38 -8.56 4.81
N ASP A 221 8.77 -9.65 5.47
CA ASP A 221 9.14 -10.95 4.91
C ASP A 221 7.99 -11.56 4.11
N MET A 222 8.38 -12.48 3.23
CA MET A 222 7.53 -13.26 2.34
C MET A 222 6.27 -13.76 3.06
N GLY A 223 5.13 -13.09 2.82
CA GLY A 223 3.81 -13.56 3.26
C GLY A 223 3.13 -12.77 4.39
N ASP A 224 3.78 -11.78 5.00
CA ASP A 224 3.11 -10.92 5.98
C ASP A 224 2.33 -9.79 5.27
N ILE A 225 1.05 -9.65 5.63
CA ILE A 225 0.16 -8.66 5.05
C ILE A 225 0.64 -7.27 5.43
N TYR A 226 0.85 -6.39 4.45
CA TYR A 226 1.09 -4.97 4.71
C TYR A 226 -0.01 -4.40 5.61
N SER A 227 0.37 -3.94 6.80
CA SER A 227 -0.52 -3.24 7.72
C SER A 227 0.11 -1.92 8.15
N PRO A 228 -0.60 -0.77 8.07
CA PRO A 228 -0.22 0.45 8.77
C PRO A 228 0.09 0.23 10.26
N ASP A 229 -0.53 -0.78 10.88
CA ASP A 229 -0.35 -1.18 12.27
C ASP A 229 0.81 -2.15 12.51
N ALA A 230 1.43 -2.69 11.45
CA ALA A 230 2.68 -3.45 11.46
C ALA A 230 3.75 -2.72 10.61
N PRO A 231 4.31 -1.61 11.11
CA PRO A 231 5.04 -0.62 10.29
C PRO A 231 6.43 -1.02 9.78
N GLY A 232 6.92 -2.20 10.16
CA GLY A 232 8.35 -2.48 10.33
C GLY A 232 8.77 -2.42 11.80
N ASP A 233 10.07 -2.60 12.04
CA ASP A 233 10.64 -2.64 13.39
C ASP A 233 10.74 -1.23 13.98
N PRO A 234 10.16 -0.95 15.17
CA PRO A 234 10.26 0.36 15.80
C PRO A 234 11.71 0.79 16.00
N LEU A 235 12.03 2.00 15.55
CA LEU A 235 13.34 2.62 15.72
C LEU A 235 13.25 3.76 16.72
N GLU A 236 14.10 3.70 17.75
CA GLU A 236 14.28 4.76 18.73
C GLU A 236 15.74 5.26 18.67
N PRO A 237 16.07 6.19 17.75
CA PRO A 237 17.44 6.71 17.67
C PRO A 237 17.84 7.38 19.00
N GLU A 238 18.99 6.99 19.54
CA GLU A 238 19.53 7.61 20.78
C GLU A 238 19.93 9.08 20.57
N LYS A 239 20.13 9.48 19.31
CA LYS A 239 20.60 10.81 18.92
C LYS A 239 19.44 11.78 18.81
N LYS A 240 19.66 13.02 19.26
CA LYS A 240 18.73 14.14 19.04
C LYS A 240 19.03 14.84 17.71
N GLY A 241 18.00 15.42 17.09
CA GLY A 241 18.13 16.27 15.91
C GLY A 241 17.45 15.66 14.70
N THR A 242 18.11 15.73 13.54
CA THR A 242 17.57 15.26 12.26
C THR A 242 18.63 14.51 11.47
N ALA A 243 18.25 13.40 10.83
CA ALA A 243 19.08 12.72 9.84
C ALA A 243 18.60 13.03 8.42
N ALA A 244 19.53 13.06 7.47
CA ALA A 244 19.18 13.21 6.07
C ALA A 244 18.45 11.96 5.56
N VAL A 245 17.47 12.15 4.68
CA VAL A 245 16.72 11.07 4.03
C VAL A 245 16.93 11.15 2.52
N TYR A 246 17.35 10.04 1.95
CA TYR A 246 17.60 9.79 0.54
C TYR A 246 16.41 9.06 -0.08
N SER A 247 16.27 9.19 -1.41
CA SER A 247 15.23 8.47 -2.17
C SER A 247 15.59 7.01 -2.37
N ALA A 248 16.88 6.69 -2.46
CA ALA A 248 17.42 5.35 -2.68
C ALA A 248 18.80 5.20 -1.98
N PRO A 249 19.27 3.97 -1.73
CA PRO A 249 20.55 3.71 -1.04
C PRO A 249 21.77 3.80 -1.97
N TYR A 250 21.82 4.80 -2.87
CA TYR A 250 22.90 4.96 -3.87
C TYR A 250 23.77 6.19 -3.62
N GLY A 251 24.00 6.57 -2.37
CA GLY A 251 24.83 7.74 -2.07
C GLY A 251 24.13 9.08 -2.27
N LYS A 252 24.95 10.15 -2.30
CA LYS A 252 24.47 11.54 -2.38
C LYS A 252 23.78 11.90 -3.70
N SER A 253 23.96 11.11 -4.76
CA SER A 253 23.25 11.28 -6.03
C SER A 253 21.76 10.94 -5.90
N ALA A 254 21.38 10.08 -4.95
CA ALA A 254 20.00 9.73 -4.65
C ALA A 254 19.28 10.74 -3.74
N TRP A 255 19.75 11.99 -3.69
CA TRP A 255 19.17 13.01 -2.84
C TRP A 255 17.77 13.41 -3.33
N ARG A 256 16.79 13.42 -2.41
CA ARG A 256 15.38 13.75 -2.70
C ARG A 256 15.21 15.08 -3.46
N ALA A 257 14.54 14.99 -4.60
CA ALA A 257 14.30 16.08 -5.55
C ALA A 257 13.63 17.29 -4.88
N GLY A 258 14.34 18.43 -4.84
CA GLY A 258 13.83 19.72 -4.35
C GLY A 258 14.71 20.36 -3.27
N LYS A 259 15.63 21.26 -3.67
CA LYS A 259 16.51 22.07 -2.79
C LYS A 259 17.27 21.33 -1.68
N GLY A 260 17.37 20.01 -1.74
CA GLY A 260 18.44 19.30 -1.08
C GLY A 260 18.28 19.06 0.43
N LYS A 261 17.08 18.94 1.02
CA LYS A 261 16.90 18.50 2.44
C LYS A 261 15.56 17.83 2.74
N ALA A 262 15.42 16.54 2.42
CA ALA A 262 14.48 15.71 3.19
C ALA A 262 15.23 15.21 4.43
N ALA A 263 14.57 15.24 5.58
CA ALA A 263 15.15 14.80 6.83
C ALA A 263 14.08 14.15 7.71
N VAL A 264 14.51 13.21 8.54
CA VAL A 264 13.70 12.59 9.58
C VAL A 264 14.10 13.17 10.93
N GLY A 265 13.11 13.52 11.76
CA GLY A 265 13.35 13.93 13.14
C GLY A 265 13.68 12.70 13.97
N LEU A 266 14.85 12.70 14.63
CA LEU A 266 15.33 11.55 15.41
C LEU A 266 14.59 11.35 16.74
N ASN A 267 13.77 12.33 17.14
CA ASN A 267 12.87 12.21 18.29
C ASN A 267 11.44 11.78 17.89
N GLY A 268 11.19 11.55 16.60
CA GLY A 268 9.87 11.18 16.07
C GLY A 268 9.71 9.67 15.97
N LEU A 269 8.47 9.22 15.71
CA LEU A 269 8.18 7.82 15.43
C LEU A 269 8.71 7.46 14.02
N MET A 270 9.54 6.42 13.96
CA MET A 270 10.01 5.84 12.73
C MET A 270 10.22 4.33 12.88
N TRP A 271 10.28 3.64 11.76
CA TRP A 271 10.40 2.19 11.69
C TRP A 271 11.42 1.79 10.65
N GLU A 272 12.23 0.80 10.97
CA GLU A 272 13.14 0.13 10.04
C GLU A 272 12.34 -0.84 9.19
N LEU A 273 12.56 -0.77 7.88
CA LEU A 273 11.97 -1.68 6.93
C LEU A 273 13.00 -2.72 6.47
N ASP A 274 14.22 -2.27 6.13
CA ASP A 274 15.33 -3.12 5.74
C ASP A 274 16.66 -2.33 5.80
N ARG A 275 17.79 -2.99 5.58
CA ARG A 275 19.14 -2.40 5.54
C ARG A 275 19.96 -2.88 4.35
N TYR A 276 20.64 -1.91 3.72
CA TYR A 276 21.47 -2.14 2.55
C TYR A 276 22.85 -1.55 2.73
N LYS A 277 23.86 -2.22 2.17
CA LYS A 277 25.20 -1.67 2.05
C LYS A 277 25.47 -1.33 0.61
N ASN A 278 25.67 -0.06 0.30
CA ASN A 278 25.98 0.35 -1.06
C ASN A 278 27.43 -0.04 -1.45
N GLU A 279 27.74 -0.05 -2.74
CA GLU A 279 29.08 -0.34 -3.28
C GLU A 279 30.17 0.62 -2.75
N ASP A 280 29.77 1.83 -2.33
CA ASP A 280 30.65 2.80 -1.66
C ASP A 280 31.04 2.40 -0.21
N GLY A 281 30.51 1.27 0.28
CA GLY A 281 30.75 0.72 1.60
C GLY A 281 29.88 1.31 2.71
N VAL A 282 28.96 2.23 2.37
CA VAL A 282 28.09 2.93 3.32
C VAL A 282 26.80 2.15 3.55
N SER A 283 26.40 2.01 4.82
CA SER A 283 25.13 1.35 5.17
C SER A 283 23.98 2.34 5.27
N TYR A 284 22.86 1.95 4.67
CA TYR A 284 21.59 2.66 4.65
C TYR A 284 20.51 1.80 5.30
N ALA A 285 19.68 2.39 6.14
CA ALA A 285 18.41 1.81 6.56
C ALA A 285 17.29 2.39 5.71
N CYS A 286 16.48 1.52 5.10
CA CYS A 286 15.17 1.89 4.59
C CYS A 286 14.26 2.14 5.79
N ILE A 287 13.67 3.32 5.87
CA ILE A 287 12.85 3.75 6.99
C ILE A 287 11.49 4.26 6.53
N ARG A 288 10.47 3.92 7.31
CA ARG A 288 9.18 4.58 7.30
C ARG A 288 9.14 5.59 8.44
N TYR A 289 8.69 6.82 8.18
CA TYR A 289 8.63 7.84 9.23
C TYR A 289 7.50 8.83 9.05
N ASP A 290 6.99 9.31 10.17
CA ASP A 290 5.89 10.28 10.21
C ASP A 290 6.45 11.71 10.08
N VAL A 291 5.92 12.48 9.13
CA VAL A 291 6.20 13.93 8.99
C VAL A 291 5.09 14.74 9.65
N SER A 292 3.86 14.27 9.50
CA SER A 292 2.66 14.81 10.16
C SER A 292 1.55 13.75 10.08
N GLU A 293 0.41 14.02 10.71
CA GLU A 293 -0.81 13.19 10.60
C GLU A 293 -1.31 12.99 9.15
N ARG A 294 -0.83 13.81 8.21
CA ARG A 294 -1.21 13.78 6.79
C ARG A 294 -0.08 13.36 5.88
N THR A 295 1.09 13.00 6.42
CA THR A 295 2.24 12.70 5.58
C THR A 295 3.13 11.69 6.26
N LYS A 296 3.26 10.53 5.63
CA LYS A 296 4.27 9.53 5.96
C LYS A 296 5.22 9.40 4.80
N ARG A 297 6.45 8.99 5.06
CA ARG A 297 7.44 8.88 3.99
C ARG A 297 8.22 7.60 4.15
N ILE A 298 8.63 7.08 3.00
CA ILE A 298 9.59 5.99 2.91
C ILE A 298 10.85 6.55 2.24
N GLY A 299 12.00 6.25 2.82
CA GLY A 299 13.28 6.65 2.25
C GLY A 299 14.42 6.02 3.01
N TYR A 300 15.64 6.40 2.66
CA TYR A 300 16.83 5.78 3.20
C TYR A 300 17.58 6.78 4.07
N ALA A 301 18.06 6.36 5.23
CA ALA A 301 18.94 7.17 6.09
C ALA A 301 20.21 6.38 6.41
N LEU A 302 21.31 7.07 6.71
CA LEU A 302 22.56 6.40 7.07
C LEU A 302 22.39 5.66 8.39
N CYS A 303 22.83 4.40 8.45
CA CYS A 303 22.82 3.62 9.70
C CYS A 303 23.56 4.38 10.81
N SER A 304 24.72 4.98 10.48
CA SER A 304 25.49 5.82 11.40
C SER A 304 24.69 7.01 11.96
N ASP A 305 23.81 7.63 11.17
CA ASP A 305 23.01 8.78 11.60
C ASP A 305 21.87 8.36 12.53
N LEU A 306 21.35 7.15 12.33
CA LEU A 306 20.32 6.53 13.17
C LEU A 306 20.90 5.84 14.42
N GLY A 307 22.22 5.63 14.50
CA GLY A 307 22.85 4.87 15.57
C GLY A 307 22.76 3.35 15.39
N LEU A 308 22.43 2.89 14.19
CA LEU A 308 22.35 1.48 13.83
C LEU A 308 23.74 0.93 13.45
N PRO A 309 23.97 -0.38 13.66
CA PRO A 309 25.22 -1.00 13.24
C PRO A 309 25.35 -1.00 11.72
N GLU A 310 26.57 -0.82 11.22
CA GLU A 310 26.89 -1.01 9.81
C GLU A 310 26.60 -2.45 9.37
N VAL A 311 26.08 -2.59 8.16
CA VAL A 311 25.85 -3.87 7.51
C VAL A 311 27.20 -4.53 7.20
N ARG A 312 27.35 -5.78 7.66
CA ARG A 312 28.61 -6.53 7.54
C ARG A 312 28.63 -7.43 6.32
N GLU A 313 27.48 -7.96 5.90
CA GLU A 313 27.36 -8.90 4.80
C GLU A 313 27.08 -8.18 3.49
N GLN A 314 27.73 -8.64 2.41
CA GLN A 314 27.63 -8.05 1.07
C GLN A 314 26.30 -8.39 0.35
N ARG A 315 25.56 -9.41 0.83
CA ARG A 315 24.28 -9.89 0.25
C ARG A 315 23.10 -8.91 0.36
N THR A 316 23.36 -7.65 0.71
CA THR A 316 22.37 -6.56 0.71
C THR A 316 22.85 -5.35 -0.10
N GLU A 317 23.70 -5.58 -1.11
CA GLU A 317 23.99 -4.54 -2.09
C GLU A 317 22.72 -4.23 -2.90
N PRO A 318 22.30 -2.95 -3.02
CA PRO A 318 21.07 -2.59 -3.72
C PRO A 318 21.02 -3.07 -5.17
N GLY A 319 22.15 -3.10 -5.87
CA GLY A 319 22.24 -3.62 -7.24
C GLY A 319 21.89 -5.10 -7.35
N GLU A 320 22.22 -5.89 -6.34
CA GLU A 320 21.98 -7.35 -6.30
C GLU A 320 20.75 -7.74 -5.45
N SER A 321 20.16 -6.79 -4.71
CA SER A 321 19.03 -7.06 -3.81
C SER A 321 17.70 -6.61 -4.38
N PHE A 322 17.72 -5.60 -5.26
CA PHE A 322 16.52 -5.11 -5.92
C PHE A 322 16.28 -5.90 -7.20
N VAL A 323 15.02 -6.00 -7.59
CA VAL A 323 14.70 -6.44 -8.95
C VAL A 323 15.01 -5.30 -9.92
N HIS A 324 15.13 -5.61 -11.21
CA HIS A 324 15.32 -4.57 -12.24
C HIS A 324 14.46 -4.88 -13.45
N VAL A 325 13.15 -4.72 -13.30
CA VAL A 325 12.18 -4.99 -14.37
C VAL A 325 11.77 -3.69 -15.03
N ASP A 326 12.03 -3.56 -16.33
CA ASP A 326 11.57 -2.42 -17.09
C ASP A 326 10.04 -2.43 -17.20
N VAL A 327 9.41 -1.31 -16.87
CA VAL A 327 7.96 -1.13 -16.89
C VAL A 327 7.58 0.17 -17.59
N GLU A 328 6.36 0.23 -18.11
CA GLU A 328 5.81 1.39 -18.80
C GLU A 328 4.45 1.77 -18.20
N ALA A 329 4.22 3.08 -18.00
CA ALA A 329 2.93 3.62 -17.60
C ALA A 329 1.87 3.42 -18.70
N THR A 330 0.77 2.75 -18.38
CA THR A 330 -0.33 2.45 -19.30
C THR A 330 -1.40 3.54 -19.37
N ALA A 331 -1.37 4.46 -18.42
CA ALA A 331 -2.25 5.63 -18.30
C ALA A 331 -1.48 6.82 -17.70
N ASP A 332 -2.08 8.01 -17.77
CA ASP A 332 -1.58 9.15 -16.99
C ASP A 332 -1.80 8.85 -15.51
N THR A 333 -0.72 8.89 -14.74
CA THR A 333 -0.68 8.53 -13.32
C THR A 333 0.24 9.48 -12.56
N TYR A 334 0.79 9.05 -11.44
CA TYR A 334 1.64 9.86 -10.57
C TYR A 334 2.76 9.06 -9.94
N LEU A 335 3.80 9.78 -9.52
CA LEU A 335 4.86 9.28 -8.64
C LEU A 335 4.72 9.98 -7.29
N THR A 336 4.73 9.21 -6.21
CA THR A 336 4.67 9.69 -4.82
C THR A 336 5.82 9.18 -3.98
N ASP A 337 6.11 9.84 -2.87
CA ASP A 337 7.02 9.39 -1.81
C ASP A 337 6.28 9.02 -0.51
N ASP A 338 4.95 9.08 -0.54
CA ASP A 338 4.02 8.83 0.56
C ASP A 338 2.87 7.93 0.07
N PRO A 339 3.14 6.63 -0.20
CA PRO A 339 2.11 5.71 -0.69
C PRO A 339 1.03 5.37 0.35
N ASN A 340 1.24 5.73 1.63
CA ASN A 340 0.40 5.28 2.74
C ASN A 340 -0.61 6.33 3.21
N VAL A 341 -0.32 7.63 3.06
CA VAL A 341 -1.15 8.68 3.65
C VAL A 341 -1.65 9.66 2.60
N SER A 342 -0.84 10.66 2.24
CA SER A 342 -1.30 11.72 1.33
C SER A 342 -1.41 11.26 -0.10
N GLN A 343 -0.61 10.25 -0.49
CA GLN A 343 -0.40 9.87 -1.89
C GLN A 343 -0.07 11.10 -2.75
N PHE A 344 0.61 12.10 -2.18
CA PHE A 344 0.84 13.38 -2.84
C PHE A 344 1.64 13.15 -4.13
N HIS A 345 1.13 13.67 -5.25
CA HIS A 345 1.74 13.55 -6.55
C HIS A 345 2.99 14.44 -6.63
N GLN A 346 4.16 13.90 -6.31
CA GLN A 346 5.45 14.59 -6.50
C GLN A 346 5.66 14.92 -7.98
N PHE A 347 5.28 13.98 -8.85
CA PHE A 347 5.27 14.16 -10.29
C PHE A 347 3.97 13.63 -10.89
N THR A 348 3.49 14.30 -11.92
CA THR A 348 2.56 13.71 -12.88
C THR A 348 3.34 12.84 -13.85
N VAL A 349 2.92 11.60 -14.01
CA VAL A 349 3.56 10.60 -14.87
C VAL A 349 2.68 10.44 -16.12
N PRO A 350 3.12 10.92 -17.29
CA PRO A 350 2.39 10.68 -18.54
C PRO A 350 2.36 9.20 -18.90
N LYS A 351 1.29 8.78 -19.57
CA LYS A 351 1.25 7.48 -20.25
C LYS A 351 2.47 7.31 -21.16
N GLY A 352 3.04 6.10 -21.17
CA GLY A 352 4.21 5.75 -21.97
C GLY A 352 5.54 6.08 -21.28
N THR A 353 5.53 6.65 -20.08
CA THR A 353 6.75 6.85 -19.29
C THR A 353 7.33 5.49 -18.90
N GLN A 354 8.62 5.30 -19.18
CA GLN A 354 9.36 4.10 -18.82
C GLN A 354 10.05 4.27 -17.47
N PHE A 355 10.12 3.17 -16.73
CA PHE A 355 10.78 3.10 -15.43
C PHE A 355 11.54 1.78 -15.30
N SER A 356 12.58 1.78 -14.47
CA SER A 356 13.10 0.54 -13.89
C SER A 356 12.37 0.29 -12.57
N CYS A 357 11.62 -0.80 -12.48
CA CYS A 357 10.95 -1.24 -11.25
C CYS A 357 11.93 -2.03 -10.39
N MET A 358 12.06 -1.57 -9.15
CA MET A 358 13.02 -2.08 -8.16
C MET A 358 12.41 -3.03 -7.14
N GLY A 359 11.08 -3.05 -7.07
CA GLY A 359 10.27 -3.98 -6.29
C GLY A 359 8.86 -3.47 -6.11
N LEU A 360 8.02 -4.28 -5.46
CA LEU A 360 6.68 -3.88 -5.07
C LEU A 360 6.70 -3.27 -3.68
N TYR A 361 5.69 -2.45 -3.40
CA TYR A 361 5.39 -1.96 -2.07
C TYR A 361 3.91 -2.14 -1.85
N ASN A 362 3.56 -3.02 -0.91
CA ASN A 362 2.21 -3.53 -0.71
C ASN A 362 1.56 -4.04 -2.03
N ASP A 363 0.24 -4.12 -2.05
CA ASP A 363 -0.53 -4.62 -3.18
C ASP A 363 -0.77 -3.62 -4.31
N TYR A 364 -0.41 -2.35 -4.11
CA TYR A 364 -0.88 -1.23 -4.92
C TYR A 364 0.21 -0.42 -5.58
N TYR A 365 1.47 -0.48 -5.12
CA TYR A 365 2.54 0.36 -5.65
C TYR A 365 3.75 -0.45 -6.11
N ALA A 366 4.39 0.05 -7.16
CA ALA A 366 5.73 -0.33 -7.54
C ALA A 366 6.71 0.77 -7.07
N TYR A 367 7.83 0.36 -6.49
CA TYR A 367 8.96 1.25 -6.23
C TYR A 367 9.83 1.30 -7.48
N VAL A 368 10.00 2.49 -8.04
CA VAL A 368 10.56 2.68 -9.37
C VAL A 368 11.63 3.76 -9.39
N SER A 369 12.48 3.71 -10.42
CA SER A 369 13.40 4.78 -10.79
C SER A 369 13.18 5.23 -12.25
N ALA A 370 13.38 6.52 -12.52
CA ALA A 370 13.40 7.09 -13.86
C ALA A 370 14.19 8.39 -13.92
N GLU A 371 14.57 8.82 -15.11
CA GLU A 371 15.26 10.08 -15.32
C GLU A 371 14.29 11.24 -15.57
N VAL A 372 14.55 12.36 -14.89
CA VAL A 372 13.79 13.60 -15.02
C VAL A 372 14.69 14.76 -15.39
N LYS A 373 14.33 15.46 -16.46
CA LYS A 373 14.98 16.69 -16.91
C LYS A 373 13.95 17.80 -17.05
N ASN A 374 14.20 18.94 -16.38
CA ASN A 374 13.29 20.09 -16.38
C ASN A 374 11.85 19.73 -15.96
N GLY A 375 11.70 18.83 -15.00
CA GLY A 375 10.41 18.38 -14.47
C GLY A 375 9.62 17.43 -15.38
N LYS A 376 10.26 16.88 -16.43
CA LYS A 376 9.67 15.89 -17.34
C LYS A 376 10.48 14.61 -17.34
N PHE A 377 9.81 13.48 -17.42
CA PHE A 377 10.44 12.18 -17.58
C PHE A 377 11.06 12.05 -18.97
N THR A 378 12.39 12.07 -19.03
CA THR A 378 13.19 11.99 -20.26
C THR A 378 14.64 11.63 -19.93
N ASP A 379 15.26 10.84 -20.79
CA ASP A 379 16.67 10.45 -20.69
C ASP A 379 17.66 11.64 -20.70
N GLY A 380 18.84 11.42 -20.12
CA GLY A 380 19.87 12.41 -19.84
C GLY A 380 19.48 13.37 -18.70
N GLY A 381 18.62 12.91 -17.77
CA GLY A 381 18.09 13.66 -16.63
C GLY A 381 18.75 13.29 -15.29
N ALA A 382 18.23 13.86 -14.20
CA ALA A 382 18.55 13.39 -12.85
C ALA A 382 17.62 12.22 -12.52
N ILE A 383 18.16 11.17 -11.90
CA ILE A 383 17.34 10.03 -11.48
C ILE A 383 16.45 10.45 -10.31
N VAL A 384 15.18 10.07 -10.38
CA VAL A 384 14.21 10.17 -9.30
C VAL A 384 13.74 8.76 -8.94
N TRP A 385 13.41 8.57 -7.66
CA TRP A 385 12.80 7.34 -7.16
C TRP A 385 11.53 7.65 -6.40
N GLY A 386 10.60 6.71 -6.41
CA GLY A 386 9.38 6.75 -5.62
C GLY A 386 8.41 5.67 -6.03
N PHE A 387 7.14 5.89 -5.73
CA PHE A 387 6.08 4.90 -5.85
C PHE A 387 5.10 5.29 -6.94
N VAL A 388 4.82 4.37 -7.85
CA VAL A 388 3.82 4.51 -8.92
C VAL A 388 2.76 3.43 -8.77
N PRO A 389 1.46 3.72 -8.94
CA PRO A 389 0.41 2.71 -8.83
C PRO A 389 0.66 1.51 -9.76
N LEU A 390 0.68 0.30 -9.18
CA LEU A 390 0.96 -0.95 -9.88
C LEU A 390 -0.05 -1.22 -11.00
N ARG A 391 -1.33 -0.91 -10.75
CA ARG A 391 -2.43 -0.98 -11.73
C ARG A 391 -2.17 -0.18 -13.00
N ASP A 392 -1.35 0.86 -12.92
CA ASP A 392 -1.11 1.77 -14.04
C ASP A 392 0.19 1.43 -14.78
N LEU A 393 0.88 0.34 -14.43
CA LEU A 393 2.15 -0.09 -15.01
C LEU A 393 2.02 -1.45 -15.70
N LYS A 394 2.73 -1.67 -16.80
CA LYS A 394 2.92 -2.99 -17.41
C LYS A 394 4.41 -3.28 -17.56
N PRO A 395 4.85 -4.56 -17.59
CA PRO A 395 6.21 -4.89 -17.97
C PRO A 395 6.46 -4.52 -19.43
N MET A 396 7.68 -4.13 -19.75
CA MET A 396 8.12 -4.04 -21.14
C MET A 396 8.35 -5.45 -21.68
N GLU A 397 7.42 -5.89 -22.52
CA GLU A 397 7.42 -7.25 -23.06
C GLU A 397 8.66 -7.52 -23.92
N LYS A 398 9.27 -8.68 -23.71
CA LYS A 398 10.36 -9.19 -24.53
C LYS A 398 9.81 -9.97 -25.72
N GLU A 399 10.66 -10.18 -26.72
CA GLU A 399 10.30 -11.03 -27.86
C GLU A 399 10.05 -12.47 -27.38
N THR A 400 8.93 -13.04 -27.81
CA THR A 400 8.63 -14.45 -27.57
C THR A 400 9.57 -15.33 -28.37
N LEU A 401 9.91 -16.51 -27.85
CA LEU A 401 10.87 -17.43 -28.44
C LEU A 401 10.16 -18.70 -28.97
N PRO A 402 9.78 -18.76 -30.25
CA PRO A 402 9.02 -19.89 -30.80
C PRO A 402 9.75 -21.24 -30.70
N GLU A 403 11.08 -21.24 -30.80
CA GLU A 403 11.85 -22.49 -30.71
C GLU A 403 11.85 -23.05 -29.27
N ALA A 404 11.95 -22.18 -28.26
CA ALA A 404 11.80 -22.60 -26.86
C ALA A 404 10.37 -23.09 -26.56
N VAL A 405 9.35 -22.46 -27.17
CA VAL A 405 7.95 -22.93 -27.09
C VAL A 405 7.80 -24.33 -27.68
N LYS A 406 8.43 -24.62 -28.83
CA LYS A 406 8.39 -25.96 -29.44
C LYS A 406 9.12 -27.00 -28.60
N GLU A 407 10.26 -26.64 -28.00
CA GLU A 407 11.06 -27.53 -27.16
C GLU A 407 10.34 -27.89 -25.85
N LEU A 408 9.65 -26.92 -25.25
CA LEU A 408 8.88 -27.11 -24.01
C LEU A 408 7.47 -27.67 -24.25
N ALA A 409 6.98 -27.72 -25.49
CA ALA A 409 5.68 -28.27 -25.80
C ALA A 409 5.67 -29.79 -25.54
N GLY A 410 4.69 -30.26 -24.77
CA GLY A 410 4.60 -31.64 -24.32
C GLY A 410 3.66 -31.79 -23.14
N ASP A 411 3.55 -33.03 -22.67
CA ASP A 411 2.81 -33.38 -21.47
C ASP A 411 3.81 -33.70 -20.37
N TRP A 412 3.68 -33.02 -19.23
CA TRP A 412 4.68 -33.01 -18.18
C TRP A 412 4.06 -33.37 -16.83
N LYS A 413 4.83 -34.08 -15.99
CA LYS A 413 4.50 -34.34 -14.58
C LYS A 413 5.60 -33.79 -13.68
N LEU A 414 5.21 -33.28 -12.52
CA LEU A 414 6.15 -32.95 -11.46
C LEU A 414 6.86 -34.24 -10.99
N GLU A 415 8.19 -34.23 -10.99
CA GLU A 415 9.00 -35.34 -10.49
C GLU A 415 9.60 -35.02 -9.11
N ALA A 416 10.10 -33.80 -8.93
CA ALA A 416 10.87 -33.41 -7.76
C ALA A 416 10.76 -31.91 -7.47
N GLY A 417 10.98 -31.53 -6.21
CA GLY A 417 10.93 -30.14 -5.77
C GLY A 417 9.54 -29.70 -5.30
N GLY A 418 9.35 -28.38 -5.16
CA GLY A 418 8.05 -27.80 -4.83
C GLY A 418 7.12 -27.79 -6.04
N GLU A 419 5.82 -27.98 -5.81
CA GLU A 419 4.83 -27.80 -6.86
C GLU A 419 4.67 -26.30 -7.16
N ILE A 420 5.42 -25.81 -8.16
CA ILE A 420 5.39 -24.40 -8.58
C ILE A 420 4.12 -24.09 -9.38
N THR A 421 3.63 -25.05 -10.15
CA THR A 421 2.34 -25.00 -10.84
C THR A 421 1.69 -26.38 -10.79
N ASP A 422 0.37 -26.42 -10.86
CA ASP A 422 -0.44 -27.64 -10.84
C ASP A 422 0.14 -28.71 -11.81
N SER A 423 0.07 -29.99 -11.43
CA SER A 423 0.57 -31.13 -12.22
C SER A 423 -0.52 -32.19 -12.44
N PRO A 424 -0.70 -32.75 -13.67
CA PRO A 424 0.18 -32.62 -14.83
C PRO A 424 0.02 -31.29 -15.59
N LEU A 425 1.09 -30.83 -16.24
CA LEU A 425 1.15 -29.61 -17.04
C LEU A 425 1.28 -29.96 -18.53
N ARG A 426 0.31 -29.55 -19.35
CA ARG A 426 0.32 -29.78 -20.79
C ARG A 426 0.52 -28.47 -21.52
N LEU A 427 1.62 -28.38 -22.26
CA LEU A 427 2.03 -27.21 -23.01
C LEU A 427 1.87 -27.50 -24.49
N ARG A 428 0.94 -26.84 -25.18
CA ARG A 428 0.72 -27.01 -26.62
C ARG A 428 1.53 -26.00 -27.41
N ALA A 429 2.06 -26.43 -28.55
CA ALA A 429 2.91 -25.61 -29.42
C ALA A 429 2.17 -24.40 -30.04
N ASP A 430 0.83 -24.38 -29.99
CA ASP A 430 0.00 -23.24 -30.42
C ASP A 430 -0.12 -22.14 -29.34
N GLY A 431 0.52 -22.33 -28.18
CA GLY A 431 0.49 -21.39 -27.07
C GLY A 431 -0.68 -21.59 -26.11
N THR A 432 -1.44 -22.69 -26.20
CA THR A 432 -2.43 -23.07 -25.19
C THR A 432 -1.83 -24.01 -24.15
N PHE A 433 -2.34 -23.97 -22.92
CA PHE A 433 -1.95 -24.92 -21.87
C PHE A 433 -3.13 -25.42 -21.06
N PHE A 434 -2.95 -26.58 -20.45
CA PHE A 434 -3.89 -27.22 -19.53
C PHE A 434 -3.15 -27.75 -18.31
N THR A 435 -3.74 -27.64 -17.13
CA THR A 435 -3.18 -28.20 -15.89
C THR A 435 -4.29 -28.54 -14.88
N GLY A 436 -4.08 -29.45 -13.93
CA GLY A 436 -5.05 -29.69 -12.86
C GLY A 436 -4.77 -30.90 -11.98
N ASN A 437 -5.40 -30.94 -10.80
CA ASN A 437 -5.30 -32.04 -9.85
C ASN A 437 -6.23 -33.20 -10.25
N GLY A 438 -5.70 -34.22 -10.93
CA GLY A 438 -6.45 -35.43 -11.26
C GLY A 438 -5.80 -36.28 -12.36
N PRO A 439 -6.21 -37.55 -12.56
CA PRO A 439 -5.70 -38.38 -13.64
C PRO A 439 -6.16 -37.80 -14.98
N MET A 440 -5.30 -37.09 -15.68
CA MET A 440 -5.61 -36.62 -17.04
C MET A 440 -5.39 -37.75 -18.05
N GLU A 441 -6.43 -38.14 -18.80
CA GLU A 441 -6.33 -39.20 -19.81
C GLU A 441 -5.44 -38.75 -20.98
N GLU A 442 -4.58 -39.65 -21.46
CA GLU A 442 -3.65 -39.42 -22.58
C GLU A 442 -4.42 -38.99 -23.85
N GLY A 443 -4.02 -37.87 -24.45
CA GLY A 443 -4.60 -37.39 -25.71
C GLY A 443 -5.99 -36.73 -25.61
N GLU A 444 -6.59 -36.63 -24.42
CA GLU A 444 -7.77 -35.80 -24.24
C GLU A 444 -7.38 -34.40 -23.74
N ASP A 445 -7.63 -33.36 -24.55
CA ASP A 445 -7.70 -31.96 -24.07
C ASP A 445 -9.00 -31.72 -23.27
N THR A 446 -9.52 -32.73 -22.57
CA THR A 446 -10.72 -32.62 -21.74
C THR A 446 -10.34 -31.99 -20.42
N VAL A 447 -11.01 -30.87 -20.14
CA VAL A 447 -11.06 -30.25 -18.81
C VAL A 447 -11.79 -31.24 -17.91
N ILE A 448 -11.04 -32.09 -17.19
CA ILE A 448 -11.59 -32.79 -16.03
C ILE A 448 -12.11 -31.72 -15.07
N GLU A 449 -13.18 -32.00 -14.34
CA GLU A 449 -13.69 -31.10 -13.32
C GLU A 449 -12.56 -30.69 -12.35
N GLY A 450 -12.14 -29.42 -12.39
CA GLY A 450 -11.00 -28.90 -11.64
C GLY A 450 -9.75 -28.54 -12.47
N ALA A 451 -9.67 -28.91 -13.75
CA ALA A 451 -8.59 -28.50 -14.63
C ALA A 451 -8.69 -27.01 -15.02
N GLN A 452 -7.54 -26.36 -15.10
CA GLN A 452 -7.35 -24.98 -15.49
C GLN A 452 -6.72 -24.93 -16.89
N SER A 453 -7.10 -23.93 -17.67
CA SER A 453 -6.56 -23.67 -19.01
C SER A 453 -6.14 -22.22 -19.16
N GLY A 454 -5.39 -21.95 -20.22
CA GLY A 454 -5.05 -20.60 -20.61
C GLY A 454 -4.08 -20.56 -21.78
N THR A 455 -3.37 -19.45 -21.89
CA THR A 455 -2.31 -19.27 -22.89
C THR A 455 -0.95 -19.14 -22.22
N TRP A 456 0.09 -19.64 -22.88
CA TRP A 456 1.46 -19.54 -22.41
C TRP A 456 2.40 -19.08 -23.52
N TYR A 457 3.53 -18.51 -23.10
CA TYR A 457 4.63 -18.17 -23.99
C TYR A 457 5.95 -18.14 -23.21
N VAL A 458 7.05 -18.10 -23.95
CA VAL A 458 8.42 -18.09 -23.41
C VAL A 458 9.19 -16.91 -23.96
N THR A 459 9.97 -16.24 -23.12
CA THR A 459 10.89 -15.16 -23.50
C THR A 459 12.29 -15.44 -22.97
N ALA A 460 13.29 -14.70 -23.45
CA ALA A 460 14.64 -14.76 -22.89
C ALA A 460 14.67 -14.13 -21.49
N TYR A 461 15.25 -14.82 -20.51
CA TYR A 461 15.50 -14.21 -19.21
C TYR A 461 16.71 -13.28 -19.28
N ASN A 462 16.65 -12.16 -18.55
CA ASN A 462 17.79 -11.26 -18.38
C ASN A 462 18.23 -11.37 -16.92
N PRO A 463 19.40 -11.97 -16.63
CA PRO A 463 19.90 -12.13 -15.26
C PRO A 463 19.98 -10.83 -14.46
N PHE A 464 20.15 -9.67 -15.13
CA PHE A 464 20.13 -8.37 -14.47
C PHE A 464 18.79 -8.06 -13.76
N MET A 465 17.68 -8.70 -14.17
CA MET A 465 16.37 -8.50 -13.55
C MET A 465 16.29 -9.03 -12.11
N ASN A 466 17.19 -9.94 -11.72
CA ASN A 466 17.34 -10.45 -10.36
C ASN A 466 16.03 -11.03 -9.75
N LEU A 467 15.31 -11.84 -10.53
CA LEU A 467 14.03 -12.42 -10.12
C LEU A 467 14.12 -13.89 -9.71
N TYR A 468 15.17 -14.62 -10.06
CA TYR A 468 15.17 -16.07 -9.87
C TYR A 468 16.46 -16.53 -9.21
N TRP A 469 16.40 -17.64 -8.48
CA TRP A 469 17.62 -18.30 -8.03
C TRP A 469 18.39 -18.84 -9.23
N GLY A 470 19.67 -18.50 -9.29
CA GLY A 470 20.53 -18.83 -10.43
C GLY A 470 20.28 -17.94 -11.65
N GLU A 471 20.65 -18.43 -12.83
CA GLU A 471 20.54 -17.71 -14.09
C GLU A 471 19.78 -18.57 -15.11
N PRO A 472 18.45 -18.72 -14.97
CA PRO A 472 17.67 -19.47 -15.94
C PRO A 472 17.83 -18.90 -17.35
N GLN A 473 17.71 -19.76 -18.35
CA GLN A 473 17.87 -19.35 -19.75
C GLN A 473 16.64 -18.57 -20.24
N TYR A 474 15.46 -18.99 -19.76
CA TYR A 474 14.19 -18.49 -20.24
C TYR A 474 13.27 -18.09 -19.09
N GLU A 475 12.21 -17.39 -19.46
CA GLU A 475 11.09 -17.07 -18.60
C GLU A 475 9.80 -17.54 -19.28
N MET A 476 8.99 -18.30 -18.55
CA MET A 476 7.69 -18.80 -19.01
C MET A 476 6.58 -18.02 -18.32
N THR A 477 5.64 -17.50 -19.11
CA THR A 477 4.43 -16.85 -18.62
C THR A 477 3.22 -17.74 -18.89
N LEU A 478 2.45 -18.05 -17.85
CA LEU A 478 1.16 -18.73 -17.91
C LEU A 478 0.03 -17.72 -17.60
N LEU A 479 -0.89 -17.50 -18.53
CA LEU A 479 -2.05 -16.62 -18.37
C LEU A 479 -3.32 -17.45 -18.36
N TYR A 480 -3.93 -17.60 -17.19
CA TYR A 480 -5.07 -18.50 -16.98
C TYR A 480 -6.39 -17.86 -17.44
N ASP A 481 -7.31 -18.68 -17.93
CA ASP A 481 -8.66 -18.25 -18.33
C ASP A 481 -9.50 -17.75 -17.15
N ASN A 482 -9.22 -18.24 -15.94
CA ASN A 482 -9.81 -17.74 -14.69
C ASN A 482 -9.19 -16.40 -14.23
N GLY A 483 -8.21 -15.85 -14.95
CA GLY A 483 -7.60 -14.55 -14.65
C GLY A 483 -6.37 -14.60 -13.74
N ARG A 484 -5.97 -15.77 -13.23
CA ARG A 484 -4.65 -15.93 -12.59
C ARG A 484 -3.52 -15.76 -13.62
N ALA A 485 -2.30 -15.54 -13.12
CA ALA A 485 -1.09 -15.50 -13.91
C ALA A 485 0.05 -16.16 -13.12
N GLY A 486 0.98 -16.80 -13.82
CA GLY A 486 2.24 -17.31 -13.28
C GLY A 486 3.40 -16.89 -14.18
N VAL A 487 4.52 -16.49 -13.61
CA VAL A 487 5.73 -16.10 -14.36
C VAL A 487 6.94 -16.72 -13.68
N TYR A 488 7.64 -17.62 -14.39
CA TYR A 488 8.65 -18.50 -13.81
C TYR A 488 9.93 -18.50 -14.63
N GLY A 489 11.08 -18.57 -13.96
CA GLY A 489 12.34 -18.90 -14.62
C GLY A 489 12.31 -20.34 -15.11
N VAL A 490 12.93 -20.61 -16.26
CA VAL A 490 12.99 -21.96 -16.84
C VAL A 490 14.42 -22.35 -17.15
N THR A 491 14.80 -23.54 -16.69
CA THR A 491 16.06 -24.20 -17.06
C THR A 491 15.74 -25.56 -17.66
N LEU A 492 16.24 -25.83 -18.86
CA LEU A 492 16.06 -27.12 -19.52
C LEU A 492 16.88 -28.21 -18.82
N THR A 493 16.30 -29.40 -18.70
CA THR A 493 16.94 -30.62 -18.16
C THR A 493 16.78 -31.77 -19.15
N ASP A 494 17.53 -32.86 -18.96
CA ASP A 494 17.39 -34.06 -19.80
C ASP A 494 16.94 -35.26 -18.95
N PRO A 495 15.71 -35.79 -19.13
CA PRO A 495 14.63 -35.25 -19.94
C PRO A 495 13.80 -34.20 -19.18
N GLY A 496 13.46 -33.05 -19.78
CA GLY A 496 12.44 -32.11 -19.29
C GLY A 496 12.92 -30.69 -18.96
N PHE A 497 12.39 -30.10 -17.90
CA PHE A 497 12.78 -28.75 -17.44
C PHE A 497 12.46 -28.52 -15.96
N ALA A 498 13.05 -27.48 -15.39
CA ALA A 498 12.70 -26.96 -14.08
C ALA A 498 12.06 -25.57 -14.17
N LEU A 499 10.96 -25.38 -13.45
CA LEU A 499 10.43 -24.05 -13.14
C LEU A 499 11.08 -23.52 -11.87
N ILE A 500 11.42 -22.24 -11.86
CA ILE A 500 12.21 -21.59 -10.82
C ILE A 500 11.50 -20.34 -10.32
N THR A 501 11.46 -20.18 -9.00
CA THR A 501 11.04 -18.97 -8.28
C THR A 501 12.19 -18.47 -7.38
N ALA A 502 11.93 -17.46 -6.56
CA ALA A 502 12.88 -17.05 -5.52
C ALA A 502 12.89 -17.95 -4.29
N GLU A 503 11.92 -18.84 -4.13
CA GLU A 503 11.82 -19.73 -2.97
C GLU A 503 12.33 -21.14 -3.27
N GLY A 504 12.38 -21.52 -4.54
CA GLY A 504 12.84 -22.83 -4.94
C GLY A 504 12.56 -23.15 -6.40
N SER A 505 12.55 -24.44 -6.69
CA SER A 505 12.32 -24.96 -8.04
C SER A 505 11.49 -26.23 -8.02
N GLY A 506 10.76 -26.47 -9.11
CA GLY A 506 10.04 -27.71 -9.38
C GLY A 506 10.50 -28.31 -10.72
N GLY A 507 10.93 -29.57 -10.69
CA GLY A 507 11.38 -30.31 -11.87
C GLY A 507 10.24 -31.09 -12.51
N TYR A 508 10.11 -30.94 -13.83
CA TYR A 508 9.07 -31.55 -14.66
C TYR A 508 9.72 -32.49 -15.68
N VAL A 509 9.22 -33.72 -15.73
CA VAL A 509 9.65 -34.77 -16.67
C VAL A 509 8.47 -35.17 -17.57
N PRO A 510 8.72 -35.83 -18.72
CA PRO A 510 7.64 -36.28 -19.59
C PRO A 510 6.62 -37.13 -18.83
N LEU A 511 5.34 -36.86 -19.09
CA LEU A 511 4.23 -37.70 -18.66
C LEU A 511 4.23 -38.95 -19.56
N GLU A 512 4.64 -40.09 -18.99
CA GLU A 512 4.65 -41.41 -19.65
C GLU A 512 3.27 -42.02 -19.84
#